data_AF-A0A0S8H0R1-F1
#
_entry.id   AF-A0A0S8H0R1-F1
#
_cell.length_a   1.000
_cell.length_b   1.000
_cell.length_c   1.000
_cell.angle_alpha   90.00
_cell.angle_beta   90.00
_cell.angle_gamma   90.00
#
_symmetry.space_group_name_H-M   'P 1'
#
loop_
_entity.id
_entity.type
_entity.pdbx_description
1 polymer ?
#
loop_
_entity_poly.entity_id
_entity_poly.type
_entity_poly.pdbx_seq_one_letter_code
_entity_poly.pdbx_strand_id
1 'polypeptide(L)'
;MEKFVEVDQLKKKLDEYRPLDPEKVSAIQEKFRIEWTYHSRAIEGGILTLSETAFFLQEGLTTKGRPLSEYLETKNHAEALSYLDDLVKKKEEMSERIIKDFHAILMKDTQFILVGPPDNRVKKRIEAGKYKYDNNHVILSDGSIHYFADHLQVPGEMEKLMEWYKKNKDKLHPVELSAILHHRLTAIHPFTDGNGRVARLAMNTVLMQNGYTPAIIRNEDK
;
A
#
# COMPACT_ATOMS: atom_id res chain seq x y z
N MET A 1 -5.32 -3.84 -24.29
CA MET A 1 -4.14 -3.69 -25.17
C MET A 1 -3.91 -2.23 -25.54
N GLU A 2 -4.90 -1.48 -26.05
CA GLU A 2 -4.72 -0.06 -26.44
C GLU A 2 -4.19 0.84 -25.30
N LYS A 3 -4.74 0.73 -24.09
CA LYS A 3 -4.26 1.48 -22.91
C LYS A 3 -2.81 1.17 -22.49
N PHE A 4 -2.32 -0.05 -22.77
CA PHE A 4 -0.93 -0.41 -22.46
C PHE A 4 0.03 0.26 -23.43
N VAL A 5 -0.34 0.34 -24.71
CA VAL A 5 0.44 1.06 -25.71
C VAL A 5 0.51 2.56 -25.36
N GLU A 6 -0.61 3.15 -24.96
CA GLU A 6 -0.67 4.56 -24.56
C GLU A 6 0.25 4.86 -23.35
N VAL A 7 0.17 4.06 -22.29
CA VAL A 7 0.99 4.29 -21.08
C VAL A 7 2.48 4.11 -21.37
N ASP A 8 2.86 3.19 -22.24
CA ASP A 8 4.25 2.99 -22.68
C ASP A 8 4.77 4.16 -23.50
N GLN A 9 3.93 4.73 -24.37
CA GLN A 9 4.27 5.93 -25.13
C GLN A 9 4.48 7.14 -24.21
N LEU A 10 3.61 7.33 -23.22
CA LEU A 10 3.75 8.39 -22.22
C LEU A 10 5.01 8.20 -21.36
N LYS A 11 5.30 6.96 -20.95
CA LYS A 11 6.55 6.64 -20.24
C LYS A 11 7.77 6.96 -21.08
N LYS A 12 7.78 6.53 -22.35
CA LYS A 12 8.90 6.82 -23.27
C LYS A 12 9.10 8.33 -23.45
N LYS A 13 8.02 9.08 -23.63
CA LYS A 13 8.06 10.54 -23.72
C LYS A 13 8.62 11.17 -22.45
N LEU A 14 8.26 10.67 -21.26
CA LEU A 14 8.84 11.13 -19.99
C LEU A 14 10.34 10.83 -19.92
N ASP A 15 10.76 9.65 -20.37
CA ASP A 15 12.15 9.22 -20.35
C ASP A 15 13.05 10.08 -21.28
N GLU A 16 12.49 10.63 -22.37
CA GLU A 16 13.19 11.58 -23.27
C GLU A 16 13.58 12.90 -22.59
N TYR A 17 12.93 13.28 -21.48
CA TYR A 17 13.27 14.50 -20.72
C TYR A 17 14.36 14.27 -19.66
N ARG A 18 14.92 13.05 -19.52
CA ARG A 18 15.94 12.74 -18.52
C ARG A 18 17.35 13.16 -18.99
N PRO A 19 18.25 13.60 -18.08
CA PRO A 19 18.02 13.80 -16.64
C PRO A 19 17.16 15.02 -16.37
N LEU A 20 16.23 14.89 -15.41
CA LEU A 20 15.41 16.00 -14.94
C LEU A 20 16.20 16.83 -13.93
N ASP A 21 15.83 18.11 -13.82
CA ASP A 21 16.37 19.02 -12.81
C ASP A 21 16.21 18.44 -11.38
N PRO A 22 17.32 18.28 -10.62
CA PRO A 22 17.28 17.64 -9.30
C PRO A 22 16.35 18.33 -8.29
N GLU A 23 16.25 19.67 -8.32
CA GLU A 23 15.36 20.41 -7.42
C GLU A 23 13.90 20.13 -7.76
N LYS A 24 13.57 20.11 -9.06
CA LYS A 24 12.21 19.76 -9.51
C LYS A 24 11.87 18.32 -9.17
N VAL A 25 12.82 17.39 -9.32
CA VAL A 25 12.62 15.98 -8.94
C VAL A 25 12.34 15.86 -7.45
N SER A 26 13.12 16.53 -6.60
CA SER A 26 12.91 16.55 -5.15
C SER A 26 11.52 17.09 -4.78
N ALA A 27 11.10 18.19 -5.39
CA ALA A 27 9.77 18.77 -5.17
C ALA A 27 8.63 17.82 -5.60
N ILE A 28 8.79 17.12 -6.74
CA ILE A 28 7.81 16.12 -7.21
C ILE A 28 7.77 14.91 -6.27
N GLN A 29 8.93 14.43 -5.80
CA GLN A 29 9.01 13.31 -4.87
C GLN A 29 8.34 13.64 -3.53
N GLU A 30 8.57 14.84 -2.99
CA GLU A 30 7.92 15.27 -1.76
C GLU A 30 6.40 15.39 -1.93
N LYS A 31 5.96 15.95 -3.07
CA LYS A 31 4.53 15.99 -3.41
C LYS A 31 3.93 14.58 -3.46
N PHE A 32 4.58 13.64 -4.14
CA PHE A 32 4.10 12.25 -4.20
C PHE A 32 4.09 11.58 -2.83
N ARG A 33 5.11 11.80 -2.01
CA ARG A 33 5.17 11.27 -0.65
C ARG A 33 3.97 11.72 0.20
N ILE A 34 3.61 13.00 0.11
CA ILE A 34 2.47 13.58 0.82
C ILE A 34 1.14 13.04 0.25
N GLU A 35 0.90 13.19 -1.05
CA GLU A 35 -0.37 12.80 -1.69
C GLU A 35 -0.63 11.29 -1.55
N TRP A 36 0.39 10.47 -1.76
CA TRP A 36 0.26 9.03 -1.64
C TRP A 36 -0.03 8.61 -0.20
N THR A 37 0.68 9.20 0.77
CA THR A 37 0.41 8.92 2.19
C THR A 37 -1.00 9.33 2.58
N TYR A 38 -1.45 10.51 2.16
CA TYR A 38 -2.80 10.99 2.41
C TYR A 38 -3.86 10.06 1.78
N HIS A 39 -3.84 9.87 0.46
CA HIS A 39 -4.90 9.13 -0.23
C HIS A 39 -4.94 7.66 0.19
N SER A 40 -3.78 7.02 0.35
CA SER A 40 -3.71 5.63 0.79
C SER A 40 -4.29 5.43 2.18
N ARG A 41 -4.15 6.41 3.09
CA ARG A 41 -4.78 6.35 4.42
C ARG A 41 -6.25 6.72 4.40
N ALA A 42 -6.63 7.75 3.63
CA ALA A 42 -8.02 8.19 3.52
C ALA A 42 -8.94 7.08 2.96
N ILE A 43 -8.45 6.24 2.03
CA ILE A 43 -9.18 5.06 1.53
C ILE A 43 -9.56 4.09 2.67
N GLU A 44 -8.70 3.97 3.68
CA GLU A 44 -8.90 3.10 4.86
C GLU A 44 -9.58 3.83 6.03
N GLY A 45 -10.04 5.07 5.85
CA GLY A 45 -10.73 5.85 6.88
C GLY A 45 -9.84 6.75 7.74
N GLY A 46 -8.60 7.00 7.33
CA GLY A 46 -7.74 8.02 7.96
C GLY A 46 -8.40 9.41 7.92
N ILE A 47 -8.28 10.17 9.02
CA ILE A 47 -9.07 11.40 9.22
C ILE A 47 -8.29 12.71 9.06
N LEU A 48 -6.96 12.64 8.89
CA LEU A 48 -6.16 13.82 8.62
C LEU A 48 -6.46 14.34 7.22
N THR A 49 -6.61 15.66 7.09
CA THR A 49 -6.70 16.30 5.77
C THR A 49 -5.35 16.25 5.04
N LEU A 50 -5.35 16.56 3.74
CA LEU A 50 -4.12 16.67 2.96
C LEU A 50 -3.18 17.72 3.56
N SER A 51 -3.71 18.87 3.99
CA SER A 51 -2.92 19.94 4.62
C SER A 51 -2.37 19.53 5.99
N GLU A 52 -3.14 18.82 6.82
CA GLU A 52 -2.64 18.28 8.10
C GLU A 52 -1.54 17.23 7.87
N THR A 53 -1.69 16.39 6.84
CA THR A 53 -0.70 15.40 6.45
C THR A 53 0.58 16.06 5.97
N ALA A 54 0.48 17.06 5.09
CA ALA A 54 1.63 17.83 4.59
C ALA A 54 2.37 18.52 5.74
N PHE A 55 1.65 19.26 6.59
CA PHE A 55 2.22 19.97 7.74
C PHE A 55 2.95 19.02 8.68
N PHE A 56 2.35 17.86 9.00
CA PHE A 56 3.01 16.87 9.84
C PHE A 56 4.26 16.26 9.20
N LEU A 57 4.21 15.92 7.90
CA LEU A 57 5.33 15.28 7.21
C LEU A 57 6.50 16.23 6.94
N GLN A 58 6.24 17.53 6.79
CA GLN A 58 7.24 18.56 6.49
C GLN A 58 7.82 19.19 7.76
N GLU A 59 6.96 19.55 8.73
CA GLU A 59 7.37 20.29 9.93
C GLU A 59 7.54 19.40 11.16
N GLY A 60 7.02 18.16 11.12
CA GLY A 60 7.02 17.26 12.28
C GLY A 60 6.04 17.66 13.39
N LEU A 61 5.12 18.59 13.11
CA LEU A 61 4.19 19.15 14.08
C LEU A 61 2.78 18.55 13.93
N THR A 62 2.11 18.32 15.06
CA THR A 62 0.74 17.79 15.11
C THR A 62 -0.30 18.91 15.23
N THR A 63 -1.49 18.73 14.64
CA THR A 63 -2.65 19.60 14.84
C THR A 63 -3.48 19.18 16.06
N LYS A 64 -4.11 20.16 16.70
CA LYS A 64 -4.95 19.98 17.90
C LYS A 64 -6.20 19.18 17.57
N GLY A 65 -6.57 18.25 18.47
CA GLY A 65 -7.84 17.52 18.39
C GLY A 65 -7.79 16.24 17.55
N ARG A 66 -6.61 15.87 17.04
CA ARG A 66 -6.40 14.59 16.35
C ARG A 66 -5.71 13.58 17.27
N PRO A 67 -6.08 12.29 17.23
CA PRO A 67 -5.40 11.24 17.99
C PRO A 67 -3.93 11.09 17.56
N LEU A 68 -3.05 10.73 18.51
CA LEU A 68 -1.64 10.46 18.22
C LEU A 68 -1.47 9.33 17.18
N SER A 69 -2.34 8.31 17.22
CA SER A 69 -2.34 7.19 16.29
C SER A 69 -2.43 7.64 14.83
N GLU A 70 -3.18 8.71 14.54
CA GLU A 70 -3.27 9.24 13.18
C GLU A 70 -1.91 9.73 12.68
N TYR A 71 -1.11 10.36 13.52
CA TYR A 71 0.21 10.83 13.14
C TYR A 71 1.21 9.69 13.02
N LEU A 72 1.14 8.71 13.93
CA LEU A 72 2.01 7.53 13.87
C LEU A 72 1.74 6.72 12.60
N GLU A 73 0.49 6.48 12.23
CA GLU A 73 0.16 5.80 10.98
C GLU A 73 0.57 6.61 9.73
N THR A 74 0.44 7.93 9.74
CA THR A 74 0.97 8.80 8.65
C THR A 74 2.48 8.63 8.52
N LYS A 75 3.19 8.71 9.65
CA LYS A 75 4.65 8.53 9.68
C LYS A 75 5.04 7.16 9.14
N ASN A 76 4.36 6.11 9.59
CA ASN A 76 4.64 4.73 9.23
C ASN A 76 4.42 4.47 7.74
N HIS A 77 3.34 5.01 7.16
CA HIS A 77 3.15 4.93 5.72
C HIS A 77 4.25 5.67 4.95
N ALA A 78 4.63 6.86 5.39
CA ALA A 78 5.69 7.62 4.73
C ALA A 78 7.07 6.94 4.85
N GLU A 79 7.34 6.23 5.96
CA GLU A 79 8.52 5.36 6.09
C GLU A 79 8.45 4.13 5.18
N ALA A 80 7.26 3.55 4.98
CA ALA A 80 7.07 2.44 4.04
C ALA A 80 7.36 2.87 2.60
N LEU A 81 7.06 4.13 2.24
CA LEU A 81 7.47 4.70 0.95
C LEU A 81 8.98 4.84 0.83
N SER A 82 9.68 5.27 1.89
CA SER A 82 11.14 5.31 1.90
C SER A 82 11.75 3.92 1.74
N TYR A 83 11.18 2.90 2.39
CA TYR A 83 11.60 1.51 2.21
C TYR A 83 11.35 1.02 0.77
N LEU A 84 10.21 1.39 0.16
CA LEU A 84 9.93 1.10 -1.24
C LEU A 84 10.98 1.70 -2.17
N ASP A 85 11.33 2.97 -1.97
CA ASP A 85 12.37 3.64 -2.77
C ASP A 85 13.72 2.92 -2.68
N ASP A 86 14.07 2.41 -1.50
CA ASP A 86 15.28 1.61 -1.29
C ASP A 86 15.22 0.27 -2.05
N LEU A 87 14.07 -0.42 -2.04
CA LEU A 87 13.87 -1.64 -2.82
C LEU A 87 14.02 -1.39 -4.33
N VAL A 88 13.49 -0.27 -4.83
CA VAL A 88 13.62 0.13 -6.24
C VAL A 88 15.08 0.41 -6.59
N LYS A 89 15.80 1.19 -5.76
CA LYS A 89 17.22 1.51 -5.99
C LYS A 89 18.11 0.27 -5.97
N LYS A 90 17.86 -0.65 -5.03
CA LYS A 90 18.63 -1.90 -4.88
C LYS A 90 18.19 -2.99 -5.85
N LYS A 91 17.10 -2.78 -6.60
CA LYS A 91 16.49 -3.78 -7.49
C LYS A 91 16.16 -5.08 -6.76
N GLU A 92 15.68 -4.98 -5.52
CA GLU A 92 15.28 -6.13 -4.70
C GLU A 92 13.96 -6.70 -5.22
N GLU A 93 13.94 -7.94 -5.69
CA GLU A 93 12.75 -8.56 -6.25
C GLU A 93 11.63 -8.74 -5.19
N MET A 94 10.39 -8.41 -5.58
CA MET A 94 9.20 -8.62 -4.74
C MET A 94 9.13 -10.05 -4.20
N SER A 95 8.91 -10.16 -2.89
CA SER A 95 8.87 -11.44 -2.18
C SER A 95 7.89 -11.38 -1.02
N GLU A 96 7.55 -12.54 -0.48
CA GLU A 96 6.72 -12.64 0.73
C GLU A 96 7.32 -11.86 1.91
N ARG A 97 8.67 -11.87 2.02
CA ARG A 97 9.40 -11.07 3.00
C ARG A 97 9.09 -9.58 2.85
N ILE A 98 9.21 -9.03 1.64
CA ILE A 98 8.94 -7.61 1.38
C ILE A 98 7.49 -7.24 1.76
N ILE A 99 6.53 -8.12 1.46
CA ILE A 99 5.12 -7.93 1.83
C ILE A 99 4.96 -7.88 3.36
N LYS A 100 5.64 -8.78 4.09
CA LYS A 100 5.67 -8.77 5.56
C LYS A 100 6.41 -7.56 6.12
N ASP A 101 7.50 -7.12 5.50
CA ASP A 101 8.26 -5.93 5.89
C ASP A 101 7.39 -4.66 5.74
N PHE A 102 6.65 -4.53 4.64
CA PHE A 102 5.67 -3.43 4.49
C PHE A 102 4.63 -3.43 5.61
N HIS A 103 4.02 -4.59 5.90
CA HIS A 103 3.07 -4.70 6.99
C HIS A 103 3.71 -4.39 8.36
N ALA A 104 4.96 -4.83 8.57
CA ALA A 104 5.71 -4.54 9.79
C ALA A 104 5.91 -3.03 9.99
N ILE A 105 6.34 -2.32 8.93
CA ILE A 105 6.55 -0.87 8.98
C ILE A 105 5.22 -0.15 9.21
N LEU A 106 4.18 -0.49 8.45
CA LEU A 106 2.87 0.16 8.54
C LEU A 106 2.25 0.04 9.94
N MET A 107 2.39 -1.13 10.57
CA MET A 107 1.67 -1.47 11.81
C MET A 107 2.55 -1.43 13.06
N LYS A 108 3.81 -0.98 12.98
CA LYS A 108 4.78 -1.05 14.10
C LYS A 108 4.31 -0.35 15.39
N ASP A 109 3.49 0.69 15.28
CA ASP A 109 2.95 1.45 16.41
C ASP A 109 1.49 1.09 16.73
N THR A 110 0.93 0.07 16.07
CA THR A 110 -0.47 -0.35 16.22
C THR A 110 -0.55 -1.71 16.90
N GLN A 111 -0.89 -1.70 18.19
CA GLN A 111 -1.01 -2.95 18.97
C GLN A 111 -2.38 -3.62 18.85
N PHE A 112 -3.43 -2.82 18.68
CA PHE A 112 -4.81 -3.30 18.61
C PHE A 112 -5.62 -2.47 17.62
N ILE A 113 -6.59 -3.11 16.98
CA ILE A 113 -7.68 -2.46 16.25
C ILE A 113 -9.00 -2.72 16.97
N LEU A 114 -9.98 -1.88 16.66
CA LEU A 114 -11.36 -2.08 17.07
C LEU A 114 -12.13 -2.73 15.92
N VAL A 115 -12.74 -3.88 16.17
CA VAL A 115 -13.57 -4.61 15.21
C VAL A 115 -14.96 -4.83 15.77
N GLY A 116 -15.95 -4.95 14.89
CA GLY A 116 -17.35 -5.08 15.25
C GLY A 116 -18.14 -3.77 15.15
N PRO A 117 -19.45 -3.83 15.41
CA PRO A 117 -20.34 -2.69 15.26
C PRO A 117 -20.02 -1.58 16.27
N PRO A 118 -20.38 -0.30 15.99
CA PRO A 118 -20.02 0.84 16.84
C PRO A 118 -20.38 0.71 18.32
N ASP A 119 -21.47 0.00 18.63
CA ASP A 119 -22.02 -0.23 19.96
C ASP A 119 -21.36 -1.40 20.72
N ASN A 120 -20.65 -2.30 20.02
CA ASN A 120 -20.02 -3.48 20.62
C ASN A 120 -18.66 -3.79 19.99
N ARG A 121 -17.78 -2.79 19.95
CA ARG A 121 -16.42 -2.94 19.42
C ARG A 121 -15.55 -3.78 20.36
N VAL A 122 -14.88 -4.77 19.80
CA VAL A 122 -13.88 -5.59 20.49
C VAL A 122 -12.47 -5.22 20.05
N LYS A 123 -11.51 -5.27 20.98
CA LYS A 123 -10.10 -5.08 20.66
C LYS A 123 -9.54 -6.37 20.07
N LYS A 124 -9.05 -6.31 18.83
CA LYS A 124 -8.29 -7.39 18.20
C LYS A 124 -6.82 -7.00 18.14
N ARG A 125 -5.96 -7.87 18.64
CA ARG A 125 -4.51 -7.67 18.65
C ARG A 125 -3.97 -7.73 17.22
N ILE A 126 -2.98 -6.87 16.94
CA ILE A 126 -2.20 -6.90 15.71
C ILE A 126 -0.77 -7.27 16.04
N GLU A 127 -0.17 -8.10 15.19
CA GLU A 127 1.25 -8.39 15.21
C GLU A 127 1.85 -7.94 13.89
N ALA A 128 2.62 -6.86 13.95
CA ALA A 128 3.26 -6.26 12.79
C ALA A 128 4.15 -7.31 12.07
N GLY A 129 4.04 -7.36 10.74
CA GLY A 129 4.72 -8.35 9.89
C GLY A 129 4.24 -9.80 9.98
N LYS A 130 3.23 -10.12 10.79
CA LYS A 130 2.70 -11.49 10.93
C LYS A 130 1.32 -11.65 10.31
N TYR A 131 1.06 -12.82 9.74
CA TYR A 131 -0.26 -13.18 9.23
C TYR A 131 -1.32 -13.21 10.31
N LYS A 132 -2.58 -13.07 9.88
CA LYS A 132 -3.74 -13.15 10.75
C LYS A 132 -3.80 -14.52 11.43
N TYR A 133 -4.14 -14.51 12.72
CA TYR A 133 -4.34 -15.72 13.52
C TYR A 133 -5.79 -16.24 13.47
N ASP A 134 -6.73 -15.35 13.13
CA ASP A 134 -8.15 -15.66 12.96
C ASP A 134 -8.66 -15.02 11.67
N ASN A 135 -9.78 -15.52 11.17
CA ASN A 135 -10.45 -14.97 9.99
C ASN A 135 -10.84 -13.49 10.19
N ASN A 136 -10.83 -12.76 9.08
CA ASN A 136 -11.08 -11.31 8.99
C ASN A 136 -12.08 -10.98 7.88
N HIS A 137 -13.03 -11.89 7.63
CA HIS A 137 -14.13 -11.66 6.71
C HIS A 137 -14.92 -10.41 7.11
N VAL A 138 -15.47 -9.71 6.12
CA VAL A 138 -16.23 -8.48 6.34
C VAL A 138 -17.68 -8.67 5.96
N ILE A 139 -18.57 -8.05 6.73
CA ILE A 139 -20.00 -7.99 6.41
C ILE A 139 -20.22 -6.76 5.52
N LEU A 140 -20.84 -6.97 4.36
CA LEU A 140 -21.18 -5.92 3.41
C LEU A 140 -22.48 -5.21 3.82
N SER A 141 -22.76 -4.06 3.19
CA SER A 141 -23.95 -3.25 3.50
C SER A 141 -25.27 -3.98 3.25
N ASP A 142 -25.29 -5.00 2.39
CA ASP A 142 -26.45 -5.85 2.11
C ASP A 142 -26.58 -7.02 3.11
N GLY A 143 -25.70 -7.10 4.11
CA GLY A 143 -25.66 -8.16 5.11
C GLY A 143 -24.94 -9.44 4.67
N SER A 144 -24.48 -9.53 3.41
CA SER A 144 -23.69 -10.67 2.95
C SER A 144 -22.26 -10.63 3.51
N ILE A 145 -21.61 -11.80 3.58
CA ILE A 145 -20.23 -11.91 4.05
C ILE A 145 -19.31 -11.99 2.85
N HIS A 146 -18.34 -11.08 2.78
CA HIS A 146 -17.21 -11.20 1.87
C HIS A 146 -16.11 -12.04 2.52
N TYR A 147 -15.90 -13.23 1.98
CA TYR A 147 -14.91 -14.18 2.45
C TYR A 147 -13.53 -13.91 1.82
N PHE A 148 -12.51 -14.01 2.66
CA PHE A 148 -11.09 -13.98 2.30
C PHE A 148 -10.50 -15.37 2.52
N ALA A 149 -9.19 -15.55 2.29
CA ALA A 149 -8.53 -16.82 2.64
C ALA A 149 -8.71 -17.14 4.13
N ASP A 150 -8.93 -18.42 4.45
CA ASP A 150 -8.91 -18.87 5.84
C ASP A 150 -7.50 -18.67 6.42
N HIS A 151 -7.41 -18.30 7.70
CA HIS A 151 -6.13 -18.01 8.36
C HIS A 151 -5.13 -19.18 8.28
N LEU A 152 -5.59 -20.44 8.28
CA LEU A 152 -4.75 -21.62 8.12
C LEU A 152 -4.24 -21.79 6.69
N GLN A 153 -4.94 -21.23 5.70
CA GLN A 153 -4.58 -21.31 4.29
C GLN A 153 -3.69 -20.15 3.84
N VAL A 154 -3.65 -19.04 4.58
CA VAL A 154 -2.87 -17.84 4.22
C VAL A 154 -1.42 -18.14 3.82
N PRO A 155 -0.64 -18.95 4.58
CA PRO A 155 0.74 -19.23 4.18
C PRO A 155 0.85 -19.88 2.79
N GLY A 156 0.01 -20.88 2.50
CA GLY A 156 0.01 -21.56 1.21
C GLY A 156 -0.51 -20.68 0.07
N GLU A 157 -1.51 -19.83 0.32
CA GLU A 157 -1.99 -18.88 -0.70
C GLU A 157 -0.96 -17.79 -1.01
N MET A 158 -0.19 -17.34 -0.01
CA MET A 158 0.89 -16.38 -0.21
C MET A 158 2.08 -17.00 -0.98
N GLU A 159 2.41 -18.26 -0.72
CA GLU A 159 3.38 -19.01 -1.50
C GLU A 159 2.96 -19.09 -2.97
N LYS A 160 1.72 -19.54 -3.24
CA LYS A 160 1.15 -19.59 -4.60
C LYS A 160 1.14 -18.21 -5.28
N LEU A 161 0.88 -17.14 -4.54
CA LEU A 161 0.94 -15.79 -5.07
C LEU A 161 2.36 -15.42 -5.54
N MET A 162 3.38 -15.75 -4.75
CA MET A 162 4.77 -15.48 -5.10
C MET A 162 5.27 -16.37 -6.25
N GLU A 163 4.87 -17.64 -6.30
CA GLU A 163 5.13 -18.51 -7.44
C GLU A 163 4.51 -17.96 -8.73
N TRP A 164 3.25 -17.52 -8.65
CA TRP A 164 2.57 -16.87 -9.77
C TRP A 164 3.31 -15.60 -10.20
N TYR A 165 3.71 -14.74 -9.26
CA TYR A 165 4.44 -13.50 -9.56
C TYR A 165 5.73 -13.82 -10.32
N LYS A 166 6.55 -14.73 -9.78
CA LYS A 166 7.83 -15.14 -10.40
C LYS A 166 7.63 -15.74 -11.80
N LYS A 167 6.56 -16.50 -12.03
CA LYS A 167 6.26 -17.12 -13.34
C LYS A 167 5.83 -16.09 -14.40
N ASN A 168 5.28 -14.95 -13.99
CA ASN A 168 4.61 -14.00 -14.87
C ASN A 168 5.29 -12.63 -14.97
N LYS A 169 6.23 -12.30 -14.08
CA LYS A 169 6.87 -10.98 -14.03
C LYS A 169 7.53 -10.54 -15.35
N ASP A 170 8.06 -11.50 -16.11
CA ASP A 170 8.72 -11.27 -17.40
C ASP A 170 7.79 -11.53 -18.61
N LYS A 171 6.51 -11.83 -18.36
CA LYS A 171 5.52 -12.22 -19.40
C LYS A 171 4.36 -11.25 -19.52
N LEU A 172 3.91 -10.70 -18.40
CA LEU A 172 2.82 -9.75 -18.37
C LEU A 172 3.35 -8.32 -18.50
N HIS A 173 2.50 -7.44 -19.02
CA HIS A 173 2.80 -6.01 -18.98
C HIS A 173 2.92 -5.53 -17.52
N PRO A 174 3.87 -4.66 -17.14
CA PRO A 174 4.08 -4.28 -15.74
C PRO A 174 2.84 -3.74 -15.02
N VAL A 175 2.01 -2.96 -15.73
CA VAL A 175 0.72 -2.46 -15.20
C VAL A 175 -0.29 -3.58 -14.96
N GLU A 176 -0.31 -4.61 -15.81
CA GLU A 176 -1.19 -5.77 -15.63
C GLU A 176 -0.69 -6.64 -14.47
N LEU A 177 0.61 -6.92 -14.42
CA LEU A 177 1.26 -7.64 -13.35
C LEU A 177 0.98 -6.98 -11.98
N SER A 178 1.15 -5.65 -11.89
CA SER A 178 0.92 -4.90 -10.67
C SER A 178 -0.54 -4.91 -10.24
N ALA A 179 -1.48 -4.78 -11.19
CA ALA A 179 -2.92 -4.81 -10.92
C ALA A 179 -3.38 -6.19 -10.43
N ILE A 180 -2.89 -7.27 -11.05
CA ILE A 180 -3.23 -8.64 -10.62
C ILE A 180 -2.57 -8.96 -9.27
N LEU A 181 -1.32 -8.52 -9.03
CA LEU A 181 -0.68 -8.66 -7.73
C LEU A 181 -1.50 -7.97 -6.63
N HIS A 182 -1.90 -6.72 -6.86
CA HIS A 182 -2.79 -5.98 -5.96
C HIS A 182 -4.06 -6.78 -5.66
N HIS A 183 -4.79 -7.19 -6.71
CA HIS A 183 -6.06 -7.90 -6.58
C HIS A 183 -5.94 -9.23 -5.83
N ARG A 184 -4.94 -10.05 -6.16
CA ARG A 184 -4.74 -11.34 -5.49
C ARG A 184 -4.35 -11.16 -4.03
N LEU A 185 -3.49 -10.19 -3.72
CA LEU A 185 -3.09 -9.91 -2.34
C LEU A 185 -4.26 -9.41 -1.49
N THR A 186 -5.12 -8.55 -2.03
CA THR A 186 -6.33 -8.09 -1.32
C THR A 186 -7.37 -9.19 -1.17
N ALA A 187 -7.46 -10.13 -2.12
CA ALA A 187 -8.34 -11.30 -2.02
C ALA A 187 -7.88 -12.32 -0.97
N ILE A 188 -6.56 -12.53 -0.82
CA ILE A 188 -6.01 -13.38 0.26
C ILE A 188 -6.24 -12.71 1.62
N HIS A 189 -6.01 -11.39 1.69
CA HIS A 189 -6.17 -10.58 2.90
C HIS A 189 -5.37 -11.17 4.09
N PRO A 190 -4.04 -11.30 3.94
CA PRO A 190 -3.21 -12.15 4.82
C PRO A 190 -3.00 -11.60 6.23
N PHE A 191 -3.20 -10.31 6.47
CA PHE A 191 -2.94 -9.64 7.74
C PHE A 191 -4.24 -9.30 8.48
N THR A 192 -4.15 -9.10 9.79
CA THR A 192 -5.32 -8.69 10.60
C THR A 192 -5.91 -7.35 10.14
N ASP A 193 -5.06 -6.40 9.73
CA ASP A 193 -5.42 -5.11 9.14
C ASP A 193 -4.26 -4.59 8.26
N GLY A 194 -4.45 -3.49 7.54
CA GLY A 194 -3.43 -2.85 6.70
C GLY A 194 -3.28 -3.47 5.31
N ASN A 195 -4.08 -4.48 4.96
CA ASN A 195 -4.00 -5.22 3.70
C ASN A 195 -4.11 -4.34 2.46
N GLY A 196 -5.03 -3.37 2.44
CA GLY A 196 -5.17 -2.44 1.32
C GLY A 196 -3.91 -1.57 1.13
N ARG A 197 -3.36 -1.04 2.23
CA ARG A 197 -2.11 -0.26 2.21
C ARG A 197 -0.93 -1.08 1.71
N VAL A 198 -0.77 -2.31 2.21
CA VAL A 198 0.28 -3.24 1.76
C VAL A 198 0.12 -3.57 0.27
N ALA A 199 -1.09 -3.82 -0.20
CA ALA A 199 -1.35 -4.13 -1.61
C ALA A 199 -1.01 -2.95 -2.53
N ARG A 200 -1.35 -1.71 -2.14
CA ARG A 200 -0.98 -0.50 -2.91
C ARG A 200 0.52 -0.25 -2.92
N LEU A 201 1.22 -0.53 -1.82
CA LEU A 201 2.70 -0.48 -1.77
C LEU A 201 3.30 -1.52 -2.70
N ALA A 202 2.88 -2.79 -2.60
CA ALA A 202 3.40 -3.87 -3.42
C ALA A 202 3.17 -3.65 -4.92
N MET A 203 1.97 -3.20 -5.31
CA MET A 203 1.65 -2.80 -6.67
C MET A 203 2.63 -1.74 -7.19
N ASN A 204 2.86 -0.69 -6.40
CA ASN A 204 3.73 0.41 -6.83
C ASN A 204 5.21 0.03 -6.80
N THR A 205 5.65 -0.88 -5.93
CA THR A 205 7.01 -1.44 -6.01
C THR A 205 7.26 -2.06 -7.38
N VAL A 206 6.31 -2.88 -7.88
CA VAL A 206 6.41 -3.51 -9.20
C VAL A 206 6.44 -2.46 -10.33
N LEU A 207 5.55 -1.46 -10.29
CA LEU A 207 5.52 -0.38 -11.29
C LEU A 207 6.84 0.39 -11.32
N MET A 208 7.33 0.81 -10.16
CA MET A 208 8.53 1.65 -10.04
C MET A 208 9.80 0.88 -10.39
N GLN A 209 9.87 -0.42 -10.10
CA GLN A 209 10.97 -1.29 -10.55
C GLN A 209 11.04 -1.42 -12.08
N ASN A 210 9.90 -1.30 -12.76
CA ASN A 210 9.80 -1.29 -14.22
C ASN A 210 9.90 0.12 -14.81
N GLY A 211 10.26 1.13 -14.00
CA GLY A 211 10.51 2.50 -14.44
C GLY A 211 9.25 3.35 -14.65
N TYR A 212 8.08 2.88 -14.25
CA TYR A 212 6.86 3.69 -14.23
C TYR A 212 6.84 4.57 -12.97
N THR A 213 6.11 5.67 -13.03
CA THR A 213 5.81 6.48 -11.85
C THR A 213 4.81 5.75 -10.94
N PRO A 214 4.75 6.06 -9.63
CA PRO A 214 3.75 5.48 -8.76
C PRO A 214 2.33 5.82 -9.24
N ALA A 215 1.44 4.83 -9.19
CA ALA A 215 0.00 4.99 -9.34
C ALA A 215 -0.62 5.30 -7.98
N ILE A 216 -0.92 6.59 -7.75
CA ILE A 216 -1.60 7.07 -6.54
C ILE A 216 -3.11 6.99 -6.78
N ILE A 217 -3.76 6.01 -6.15
CA ILE A 217 -5.23 5.89 -6.16
C ILE A 217 -5.78 6.95 -5.22
N ARG A 218 -6.65 7.82 -5.74
CA ARG A 218 -7.28 8.88 -4.96
C ARG A 218 -8.49 8.35 -4.21
N ASN A 219 -8.73 8.85 -3.00
CA ASN A 219 -9.83 8.36 -2.16
C ASN A 219 -11.20 8.80 -2.70
N GLU A 220 -11.25 9.82 -3.54
CA GLU A 220 -12.44 10.25 -4.26
C GLU A 220 -12.89 9.25 -5.34
N ASP A 221 -11.99 8.35 -5.77
CA ASP A 221 -12.23 7.34 -6.81
C ASP A 221 -12.58 5.94 -6.22
N LYS A 222 -12.92 5.87 -4.92
CA LYS A 222 -13.21 4.62 -4.19
C LYS A 222 -14.58 4.04 -4.51
#